data_AF-A0AAV1FF32-F1
#
_entry.id   AF-A0AAV1FF32-F1
#
_cell.length_a   1.000
_cell.length_b   1.000
_cell.length_c   1.000
_cell.angle_alpha   90.00
_cell.angle_beta   90.00
_cell.angle_gamma   90.00
#
_symmetry.space_group_name_H-M   'P 1'
#
loop_
_entity.id
_entity.type
_entity.pdbx_description
1 polymer ?
#
loop_
_entity_poly.entity_id
_entity_poly.type
_entity_poly.pdbx_seq_one_letter_code
_entity_poly.pdbx_strand_id
1 'polypeptide(L)'
;MQQREEKQLEASVESLVSRVAHVKSALHSFIYKLENEYERLTWPSVLDNFALLSGQLNTINKLLKNEKTPSFRNQVIIPLLLSPDRDEDLAKLTEQRVPVFSHEIVPDYLRTKPDPEVEEQEKQLSAEAARIGPDVAQKQIQTLNKLCSNLLEKLNNPRDDRDAESAAIRQNKPSFNPADTNALVGAVAFGKGLSKCRPPGQVAAGHPGQGPMISGGPTLQQVTIGGGSSQQAGIGGPVAPQQQGQPGRRPGELG
;
A
#
# COMPACT_ATOMS: atom_id res chain seq x y z
N MET A 1 -36.57 12.74 -28.79
CA MET A 1 -35.83 11.71 -28.03
C MET A 1 -34.48 11.45 -28.71
N GLN A 2 -34.48 11.00 -29.96
CA GLN A 2 -33.26 10.70 -30.74
C GLN A 2 -32.23 11.84 -30.79
N GLN A 3 -32.65 13.08 -31.10
CA GLN A 3 -31.72 14.24 -31.14
C GLN A 3 -31.10 14.58 -29.77
N ARG A 4 -31.77 14.23 -28.67
CA ARG A 4 -31.23 14.44 -27.32
C ARG A 4 -30.18 13.38 -26.99
N GLU A 5 -30.41 12.14 -27.41
CA GLU A 5 -29.48 11.03 -27.23
C GLU A 5 -28.21 11.23 -28.06
N GLU A 6 -28.35 11.70 -29.31
CA GLU A 6 -27.23 12.05 -30.19
C GLU A 6 -26.36 13.15 -29.57
N LYS A 7 -26.96 14.26 -29.13
CA LYS A 7 -26.23 15.33 -28.44
C LYS A 7 -25.54 14.86 -27.16
N GLN A 8 -26.17 13.95 -26.41
CA GLN A 8 -25.57 13.38 -25.21
C GLN A 8 -24.39 12.47 -25.55
N LEU A 9 -24.49 11.71 -26.63
CA LEU A 9 -23.41 10.88 -27.15
C LEU A 9 -22.23 11.74 -27.60
N GLU A 10 -22.46 12.78 -28.41
CA GLU A 10 -21.44 13.74 -28.84
C GLU A 10 -20.69 14.34 -27.64
N ALA A 11 -21.42 14.90 -26.67
CA ALA A 11 -20.82 15.47 -25.46
C ALA A 11 -20.01 14.43 -24.64
N SER A 12 -20.45 13.17 -24.64
CA SER A 12 -19.75 12.09 -23.95
C SER A 12 -18.48 11.67 -24.70
N VAL A 13 -18.50 11.65 -26.03
CA VAL A 13 -17.33 11.40 -26.88
C VAL A 13 -16.32 12.53 -26.70
N GLU A 14 -16.73 13.79 -26.76
CA GLU A 14 -15.85 14.94 -26.52
C GLU A 14 -15.19 14.88 -25.13
N SER A 15 -15.97 14.53 -24.10
CA SER A 15 -15.44 14.36 -22.75
C SER A 15 -14.39 13.23 -22.68
N LEU A 16 -14.64 12.11 -23.38
CA LEU A 16 -13.69 11.00 -23.44
C LEU A 16 -12.42 11.40 -24.19
N VAL A 17 -12.53 12.06 -25.35
CA VAL A 17 -11.40 12.57 -26.13
C VAL A 17 -10.54 13.51 -25.29
N SER A 18 -11.15 14.45 -24.56
CA SER A 18 -10.43 15.35 -23.65
C SER A 18 -9.66 14.59 -22.57
N ARG A 19 -10.25 13.54 -21.97
CA ARG A 19 -9.56 12.73 -20.95
C ARG A 19 -8.40 11.93 -21.53
N VAL A 20 -8.55 11.37 -22.73
CA VAL A 20 -7.46 10.67 -23.42
C VAL A 20 -6.33 11.64 -23.76
N ALA A 21 -6.65 12.87 -24.19
CA ALA A 21 -5.65 13.90 -24.46
C ALA A 21 -4.83 14.26 -23.20
N HIS A 22 -5.45 14.31 -22.03
CA HIS A 22 -4.73 14.52 -20.76
C HIS A 22 -3.78 13.37 -20.43
N VAL A 23 -4.20 12.10 -20.64
CA VAL A 23 -3.33 10.92 -20.47
C VAL A 23 -2.15 10.98 -21.44
N LYS A 24 -2.41 11.28 -22.71
CA LYS A 24 -1.37 11.44 -23.73
C LYS A 24 -0.35 12.50 -23.31
N SER A 25 -0.80 13.66 -22.86
CA SER A 25 0.07 14.75 -22.43
C SER A 25 0.91 14.38 -21.21
N ALA A 26 0.33 13.68 -20.23
CA ALA A 26 1.05 13.19 -19.06
C ALA A 26 2.10 12.13 -19.43
N LEU A 27 1.75 11.19 -20.33
CA LEU A 27 2.70 10.20 -20.84
C LEU A 27 3.85 10.86 -21.59
N HIS A 28 3.54 11.76 -22.52
CA HIS A 28 4.56 12.50 -23.27
C HIS A 28 5.50 13.27 -22.35
N SER A 29 4.95 13.99 -21.36
CA SER A 29 5.73 14.73 -20.37
C SER A 29 6.61 13.80 -19.53
N PHE A 30 6.11 12.62 -19.17
CA PHE A 30 6.88 11.67 -18.38
C PHE A 30 8.00 11.01 -19.19
N ILE A 31 7.71 10.58 -20.42
CA ILE A 31 8.71 10.05 -21.35
C ILE A 31 9.81 11.09 -21.59
N TYR A 32 9.43 12.35 -21.83
CA TYR A 32 10.40 13.43 -22.02
C TYR A 32 11.35 13.57 -20.82
N LYS A 33 10.83 13.52 -19.59
CA LYS A 33 11.67 13.54 -18.37
C LYS A 33 12.59 12.33 -18.27
N LEU A 34 12.09 11.15 -18.63
CA LEU A 34 12.89 9.91 -18.64
C LEU A 34 14.01 9.96 -19.68
N GLU A 35 13.81 10.61 -20.81
CA GLU A 35 14.79 10.66 -21.89
C GLU A 35 15.79 11.82 -21.73
N ASN A 36 15.33 12.98 -21.24
CA ASN A 36 16.12 14.22 -21.27
C ASN A 36 16.57 14.69 -19.87
N GLU A 37 15.89 14.25 -18.80
CA GLU A 37 16.14 14.71 -17.43
C GLU A 37 16.53 13.56 -16.49
N TYR A 38 16.89 12.38 -17.02
CA TYR A 38 17.15 11.17 -16.23
C TYR A 38 18.23 11.35 -15.16
N GLU A 39 19.22 12.20 -15.39
CA GLU A 39 20.29 12.48 -14.42
C GLU A 39 19.79 13.24 -13.18
N ARG A 40 18.68 13.96 -13.31
CA ARG A 40 18.07 14.75 -12.23
C ARG A 40 16.79 14.11 -11.69
N LEU A 41 16.34 13.02 -12.32
CA LEU A 41 15.09 12.35 -11.98
C LEU A 41 15.26 11.53 -10.71
N THR A 42 14.43 11.83 -9.71
CA THR A 42 14.42 11.10 -8.44
C THR A 42 13.29 10.08 -8.43
N TRP A 43 13.47 8.99 -7.67
CA TRP A 43 12.43 7.97 -7.52
C TRP A 43 11.08 8.51 -7.00
N PRO A 44 11.03 9.44 -6.02
CA PRO A 44 9.78 10.09 -5.65
C PRO A 44 9.10 10.80 -6.84
N SER A 45 9.87 11.50 -7.67
CA SER A 45 9.31 12.15 -8.87
C SER A 45 8.74 11.13 -9.85
N VAL A 46 9.42 9.99 -10.05
CA VAL A 46 8.89 8.88 -10.87
C VAL A 46 7.56 8.40 -10.32
N LEU A 47 7.47 8.14 -9.02
CA LEU A 47 6.24 7.71 -8.36
C LEU A 47 5.11 8.75 -8.50
N ASP A 48 5.41 10.03 -8.39
CA ASP A 48 4.42 11.10 -8.58
C ASP A 48 3.84 11.09 -10.01
N ASN A 49 4.68 10.87 -11.03
CA ASN A 49 4.20 10.73 -12.42
C ASN A 49 3.36 9.46 -12.60
N PHE A 50 3.73 8.34 -11.98
CA PHE A 50 2.90 7.13 -11.98
C PHE A 50 1.56 7.33 -11.28
N ALA A 51 1.55 8.02 -10.13
CA ALA A 51 0.32 8.36 -9.41
C ALA A 51 -0.60 9.26 -10.24
N LEU A 52 -0.03 10.23 -10.96
CA LEU A 52 -0.78 11.08 -11.90
C LEU A 52 -1.40 10.25 -13.03
N LEU A 53 -0.62 9.40 -13.70
CA LEU A 53 -1.10 8.54 -14.79
C LEU A 53 -2.22 7.60 -14.30
N SER A 54 -2.01 6.95 -13.16
CA SER A 54 -3.01 6.11 -12.51
C SER A 54 -4.29 6.89 -12.18
N GLY A 55 -4.17 8.12 -11.68
CA GLY A 55 -5.30 9.01 -11.41
C GLY A 55 -6.09 9.37 -12.67
N GLN A 56 -5.41 9.66 -13.79
CA GLN A 56 -6.05 9.96 -15.06
C GLN A 56 -6.76 8.74 -15.67
N LEU A 57 -6.13 7.55 -15.64
CA LEU A 57 -6.74 6.29 -16.08
C LEU A 57 -7.98 5.94 -15.23
N ASN A 58 -7.89 6.10 -13.92
CA ASN A 58 -9.04 5.91 -13.02
C ASN A 58 -10.18 6.88 -13.34
N THR A 59 -9.86 8.10 -13.77
CA THR A 59 -10.86 9.08 -14.18
C THR A 59 -11.57 8.66 -15.48
N ILE A 60 -10.85 8.08 -16.46
CA ILE A 60 -11.46 7.48 -17.66
C ILE A 60 -12.38 6.32 -17.26
N ASN A 61 -11.90 5.41 -16.40
CA ASN A 61 -12.70 4.28 -15.91
C ASN A 61 -13.99 4.74 -15.22
N LYS A 62 -13.92 5.78 -14.37
CA LYS A 62 -15.11 6.36 -13.72
C LYS A 62 -16.08 6.97 -14.72
N LEU A 63 -15.58 7.63 -15.77
CA LEU A 63 -16.43 8.17 -16.83
C LEU A 63 -17.13 7.05 -17.61
N LEU A 64 -16.41 6.00 -18.01
CA LEU A 64 -16.97 4.89 -18.78
C LEU A 64 -17.97 4.04 -17.98
N LYS A 65 -17.81 3.97 -16.66
CA LYS A 65 -18.74 3.27 -15.75
C LYS A 65 -19.91 4.12 -15.27
N ASN A 66 -19.95 5.41 -15.62
CA ASN A 66 -21.00 6.31 -15.16
C ASN A 66 -22.32 5.98 -15.87
N GLU A 67 -23.39 5.78 -15.11
CA GLU A 67 -24.73 5.48 -15.65
C GLU A 67 -25.29 6.60 -16.53
N LYS A 68 -24.85 7.85 -16.34
CA LYS A 68 -25.25 8.99 -17.17
C LYS A 68 -24.51 9.03 -18.52
N THR A 69 -23.43 8.26 -18.66
CA THR A 69 -22.70 8.15 -19.91
C THR A 69 -23.43 7.16 -20.81
N PRO A 70 -23.78 7.54 -22.05
CA PRO A 70 -24.38 6.63 -23.01
C PRO A 70 -23.55 5.37 -23.17
N SER A 71 -24.23 4.22 -23.30
CA SER A 71 -23.54 2.96 -23.51
C SER A 71 -22.87 2.92 -24.89
N PHE A 72 -21.56 3.14 -24.91
CA PHE A 72 -20.74 2.97 -26.12
C PHE A 72 -20.75 1.53 -26.66
N ARG A 73 -21.07 0.54 -25.81
CA ARG A 73 -21.14 -0.87 -26.19
C ARG A 73 -22.18 -1.13 -27.30
N ASN A 74 -23.21 -0.29 -27.38
CA ASN A 74 -24.28 -0.44 -28.37
C ASN A 74 -24.00 0.36 -29.65
N GLN A 75 -22.84 1.02 -29.76
CA GLN A 75 -22.43 1.80 -30.91
C GLN A 75 -21.37 1.04 -31.70
N VAL A 76 -21.47 1.07 -33.03
CA VAL A 76 -20.51 0.45 -33.94
C VAL A 76 -19.85 1.55 -34.76
N ILE A 77 -18.51 1.51 -34.83
CA ILE A 77 -17.73 2.42 -35.66
C ILE A 77 -17.48 1.73 -36.99
N ILE A 78 -17.87 2.38 -38.08
CA ILE A 78 -17.67 1.89 -39.45
C ILE A 78 -17.04 3.02 -40.26
N PRO A 79 -15.90 2.79 -40.94
CA PRO A 79 -15.36 3.76 -41.89
C PRO A 79 -16.38 4.07 -43.00
N LEU A 80 -16.68 5.35 -43.20
CA LEU A 80 -17.57 5.79 -44.29
C LEU A 80 -16.83 5.92 -45.62
N LEU A 81 -15.55 6.31 -45.57
CA LEU A 81 -14.67 6.51 -46.71
C LEU A 81 -13.28 6.01 -46.36
N LEU A 82 -12.67 5.27 -47.29
CA LEU A 82 -11.28 4.86 -47.21
C LEU A 82 -10.56 5.44 -48.42
N SER A 83 -9.47 6.15 -48.17
CA SER A 83 -8.69 6.82 -49.21
C SER A 83 -7.20 6.55 -49.01
N PRO A 84 -6.46 6.23 -50.09
CA PRO A 84 -5.00 6.22 -50.06
C PRO A 84 -4.40 7.63 -50.10
N ASP A 85 -5.19 8.64 -50.42
CA ASP A 85 -4.73 10.02 -50.47
C ASP A 85 -4.53 10.59 -49.06
N ARG A 86 -3.55 11.49 -48.96
CA ARG A 86 -3.26 12.19 -47.72
C ARG A 86 -4.41 13.13 -47.37
N ASP A 87 -4.87 13.02 -46.13
CA ASP A 87 -5.88 13.89 -45.54
C ASP A 87 -5.19 14.85 -44.56
N GLU A 88 -5.09 16.13 -44.93
CA GLU A 88 -4.42 17.14 -44.10
C GLU A 88 -5.18 17.45 -42.81
N ASP A 89 -6.52 17.36 -42.81
CA ASP A 89 -7.33 17.60 -41.62
C ASP A 89 -7.15 16.46 -40.62
N LEU A 90 -7.17 15.21 -41.11
CA LEU A 90 -6.87 14.03 -40.29
C LEU A 90 -5.43 14.05 -39.77
N ALA A 91 -4.47 14.39 -40.63
CA ALA A 91 -3.07 14.51 -40.25
C ALA A 91 -2.89 15.57 -39.15
N LYS A 92 -3.56 16.72 -39.28
CA LYS A 92 -3.52 17.78 -38.27
C LYS A 92 -4.15 17.33 -36.95
N LEU A 93 -5.35 16.71 -37.00
CA LEU A 93 -6.08 16.26 -35.82
C LEU A 93 -5.33 15.16 -35.05
N THR A 94 -4.58 14.32 -35.77
CA THR A 94 -3.83 13.19 -35.19
C THR A 94 -2.36 13.50 -34.95
N GLU A 95 -1.93 14.77 -35.02
CA GLU A 95 -0.54 15.19 -34.82
C GLU A 95 0.43 14.42 -35.74
N GLN A 96 0.06 14.29 -37.02
CA GLN A 96 0.78 13.61 -38.09
C GLN A 96 0.91 12.08 -37.91
N ARG A 97 0.18 11.48 -36.95
CA ARG A 97 0.21 10.02 -36.73
C ARG A 97 -0.60 9.24 -37.75
N VAL A 98 -1.69 9.81 -38.25
CA VAL A 98 -2.60 9.17 -39.22
C VAL A 98 -2.76 10.11 -40.42
N PRO A 99 -1.79 10.15 -41.36
CA PRO A 99 -1.86 11.05 -42.51
C PRO A 99 -2.78 10.54 -43.63
N VAL A 100 -3.12 9.25 -43.62
CA VAL A 100 -3.93 8.55 -44.61
C VAL A 100 -4.90 7.66 -43.82
N PHE A 101 -6.06 7.30 -44.37
CA PHE A 101 -6.98 6.31 -43.79
C PHE A 101 -7.42 5.30 -44.86
N SER A 102 -6.54 4.32 -45.15
CA SER A 102 -6.68 3.36 -46.24
C SER A 102 -7.02 1.95 -45.75
N HIS A 103 -7.37 1.06 -46.68
CA HIS A 103 -7.65 -0.36 -46.40
C HIS A 103 -6.51 -1.11 -45.69
N GLU A 104 -5.27 -0.62 -45.82
CA GLU A 104 -4.10 -1.29 -45.23
C GLU A 104 -3.97 -1.01 -43.72
N ILE A 105 -4.32 0.21 -43.29
CA ILE A 105 -4.06 0.67 -41.92
C ILE A 105 -5.29 0.63 -41.00
N VAL A 106 -6.48 0.64 -41.59
CA VAL A 106 -7.75 0.60 -40.84
C VAL A 106 -7.84 -0.60 -39.89
N PRO A 107 -7.40 -1.82 -40.26
CA PRO A 107 -7.41 -2.95 -39.34
C PRO A 107 -6.62 -2.68 -38.05
N ASP A 108 -5.52 -1.92 -38.13
CA ASP A 108 -4.69 -1.60 -36.98
C ASP A 108 -5.34 -0.53 -36.09
N TYR A 109 -5.88 0.54 -36.68
CA TYR A 109 -6.49 1.64 -35.93
C TYR A 109 -7.87 1.30 -35.34
N LEU A 110 -8.62 0.38 -35.95
CA LEU A 110 -9.91 -0.08 -35.45
C LEU A 110 -9.83 -1.43 -34.73
N ARG A 111 -8.62 -1.91 -34.43
CA ARG A 111 -8.42 -3.17 -33.73
C ARG A 111 -9.08 -3.13 -32.35
N THR A 112 -9.99 -4.07 -32.11
CA THR A 112 -10.64 -4.29 -30.79
C THR A 112 -10.06 -5.50 -30.05
N LYS A 113 -9.26 -6.31 -30.74
CA LYS A 113 -8.60 -7.48 -30.17
C LYS A 113 -7.48 -7.01 -29.22
N PRO A 114 -7.48 -7.41 -27.94
CA PRO A 114 -6.46 -7.04 -26.97
C PRO A 114 -5.04 -7.46 -27.41
N ASP A 115 -4.05 -7.01 -26.64
CA ASP A 115 -2.68 -7.46 -26.83
C ASP A 115 -2.55 -8.95 -26.43
N PRO A 116 -1.67 -9.73 -27.09
CA PRO A 116 -1.53 -11.17 -26.81
C PRO A 116 -1.23 -11.50 -25.34
N GLU A 117 -0.47 -10.64 -24.65
CA GLU A 117 -0.18 -10.81 -23.22
C GLU A 117 -1.44 -10.68 -22.36
N VAL A 118 -2.32 -9.73 -22.69
CA VAL A 118 -3.60 -9.53 -21.99
C VAL A 118 -4.55 -10.69 -22.25
N GLU A 119 -4.60 -11.21 -23.50
CA GLU A 119 -5.40 -12.39 -23.83
C GLU A 119 -4.95 -13.63 -23.04
N GLU A 120 -3.64 -13.85 -22.93
CA GLU A 120 -3.11 -14.98 -22.18
C GLU A 120 -3.36 -14.83 -20.67
N GLN A 121 -3.24 -13.62 -20.12
CA GLN A 121 -3.61 -13.32 -18.74
C GLN A 121 -5.11 -13.56 -18.49
N GLU A 122 -5.99 -13.08 -19.36
CA GLU A 122 -7.44 -13.31 -19.27
C GLU A 122 -7.78 -14.81 -19.31
N LYS A 123 -7.13 -15.55 -20.21
CA LYS A 123 -7.29 -17.00 -20.32
C LYS A 123 -6.84 -17.72 -19.05
N GLN A 124 -5.71 -17.34 -18.48
CA GLN A 124 -5.23 -17.90 -17.21
C GLN A 124 -6.19 -17.62 -16.06
N LEU A 125 -6.64 -16.36 -15.91
CA LEU A 125 -7.62 -15.98 -14.88
C LEU A 125 -8.95 -16.69 -15.06
N SER A 126 -9.40 -16.86 -16.30
CA SER A 126 -10.63 -17.58 -16.63
C SER A 126 -10.51 -19.07 -16.28
N ALA A 127 -9.37 -19.70 -16.58
CA ALA A 127 -9.10 -21.08 -16.24
C ALA A 127 -8.99 -21.29 -14.73
N GLU A 128 -8.40 -20.34 -14.00
CA GLU A 128 -8.34 -20.36 -12.54
C GLU A 128 -9.72 -20.18 -11.91
N ALA A 129 -10.50 -19.20 -12.37
CA ALA A 129 -11.86 -18.95 -11.91
C ALA A 129 -12.77 -20.17 -12.13
N ALA A 130 -12.63 -20.86 -13.27
CA ALA A 130 -13.39 -22.07 -13.59
C ALA A 130 -13.11 -23.25 -12.64
N ARG A 131 -12.02 -23.22 -11.86
CA ARG A 131 -11.73 -24.25 -10.83
C ARG A 131 -12.66 -24.13 -9.62
N ILE A 132 -13.24 -22.97 -9.38
CA ILE A 132 -14.12 -22.72 -8.24
C ILE A 132 -15.58 -22.85 -8.71
N GLY A 133 -16.32 -23.78 -8.09
CA GLY A 133 -17.74 -23.93 -8.38
C GLY A 133 -18.54 -22.66 -8.02
N PRO A 134 -19.57 -22.30 -8.81
CA PRO A 134 -20.29 -21.02 -8.67
C PRO A 134 -20.91 -20.82 -7.28
N ASP A 135 -21.47 -21.87 -6.67
CA ASP A 135 -22.03 -21.79 -5.31
C ASP A 135 -20.98 -21.49 -4.24
N VAL A 136 -19.78 -22.08 -4.39
CA VAL A 136 -18.65 -21.86 -3.48
C VAL A 136 -18.12 -20.43 -3.66
N ALA A 137 -17.98 -19.98 -4.91
CA ALA A 137 -17.56 -18.63 -5.24
C ALA A 137 -18.51 -17.58 -4.63
N GLN A 138 -19.82 -17.74 -4.78
CA GLN A 138 -20.82 -16.82 -4.21
C GLN A 138 -20.74 -16.74 -2.68
N LYS A 139 -20.61 -17.88 -1.98
CA LYS A 139 -20.44 -17.92 -0.52
C LYS A 139 -19.16 -17.22 -0.07
N GLN A 140 -18.06 -17.44 -0.79
CA GLN A 140 -16.78 -16.78 -0.52
C GLN A 140 -16.87 -15.27 -0.74
N ILE A 141 -17.46 -14.81 -1.85
CA ILE A 141 -17.69 -13.39 -2.15
C ILE A 141 -18.49 -12.72 -1.04
N GLN A 142 -19.61 -13.32 -0.61
CA GLN A 142 -20.44 -12.76 0.46
C GLN A 142 -19.67 -12.65 1.79
N THR A 143 -18.91 -13.69 2.13
CA THR A 143 -18.12 -13.72 3.36
C THR A 143 -17.03 -12.66 3.35
N LEU A 144 -16.27 -12.55 2.25
CA LEU A 144 -15.20 -11.55 2.09
C LEU A 144 -15.75 -10.13 2.09
N ASN A 145 -16.85 -9.87 1.38
CA ASN A 145 -17.49 -8.56 1.38
C ASN A 145 -17.93 -8.16 2.79
N LYS A 146 -18.50 -9.08 3.58
CA LYS A 146 -18.87 -8.83 4.98
C LYS A 146 -17.64 -8.47 5.82
N LEU A 147 -16.53 -9.19 5.66
CA LEU A 147 -15.29 -8.91 6.37
C LEU A 147 -14.71 -7.54 5.99
N CYS A 148 -14.65 -7.21 4.70
CA CYS A 148 -14.18 -5.91 4.21
C CYS A 148 -15.04 -4.77 4.74
N SER A 149 -16.38 -4.90 4.69
CA SER A 149 -17.29 -3.89 5.24
C SER A 149 -17.09 -3.68 6.74
N ASN A 150 -16.98 -4.76 7.51
CA ASN A 150 -16.72 -4.68 8.96
C ASN A 150 -15.38 -4.00 9.27
N LEU A 151 -14.34 -4.28 8.49
CA LEU A 151 -13.03 -3.63 8.67
C LEU A 151 -13.09 -2.14 8.31
N LEU A 152 -13.79 -1.79 7.23
CA LEU A 152 -13.98 -0.40 6.82
C LEU A 152 -14.77 0.39 7.87
N GLU A 153 -15.80 -0.20 8.48
CA GLU A 153 -16.56 0.43 9.57
C GLU A 153 -15.65 0.77 10.76
N LYS A 154 -14.83 -0.18 11.21
CA LYS A 154 -13.84 0.05 12.29
C LYS A 154 -12.81 1.12 11.93
N LEU A 155 -12.30 1.11 10.68
CA LEU A 155 -11.30 2.08 10.22
C LEU A 155 -11.87 3.49 10.03
N ASN A 156 -13.17 3.60 9.71
CA ASN A 156 -13.84 4.90 9.54
C ASN A 156 -14.32 5.50 10.87
N ASN A 157 -14.50 4.70 11.92
CA ASN A 157 -14.86 5.16 13.27
C ASN A 157 -13.73 4.98 14.33
N PRO A 158 -12.48 5.40 14.08
CA PRO A 158 -11.40 5.27 15.07
C PRO A 158 -11.63 6.15 16.30
N ARG A 159 -12.55 7.12 16.24
CA ARG A 159 -12.92 8.01 17.34
C ARG A 159 -13.84 7.34 18.35
N ASP A 160 -14.85 6.59 17.89
CA ASP A 160 -15.80 5.94 18.80
C ASP A 160 -15.13 4.84 19.62
N ASP A 161 -14.25 4.05 19.00
CA ASP A 161 -13.46 3.04 19.71
C ASP A 161 -12.47 3.69 20.69
N ARG A 162 -11.81 4.79 20.29
CA ARG A 162 -10.85 5.50 21.16
C ARG A 162 -11.53 6.25 22.30
N ASP A 163 -12.72 6.80 22.08
CA ASP A 163 -13.51 7.49 23.11
C ASP A 163 -14.20 6.48 24.05
N ALA A 164 -14.64 5.31 23.56
CA ALA A 164 -15.13 4.21 24.39
C ALA A 164 -14.02 3.63 25.27
N GLU A 165 -12.81 3.43 24.72
CA GLU A 165 -11.63 2.97 25.45
C GLU A 165 -11.13 4.04 26.44
N SER A 166 -11.17 5.32 26.05
CA SER A 166 -10.85 6.45 26.95
C SER A 166 -11.89 6.62 28.06
N ALA A 167 -13.18 6.39 27.78
CA ALA A 167 -14.25 6.42 28.77
C ALA A 167 -14.14 5.24 29.75
N ALA A 168 -13.76 4.05 29.27
CA ALA A 168 -13.46 2.88 30.10
C ALA A 168 -12.20 3.11 30.98
N ILE A 169 -11.16 3.75 30.43
CA ILE A 169 -9.96 4.16 31.19
C ILE A 169 -10.30 5.15 32.31
N ARG A 170 -11.20 6.11 32.06
CA ARG A 170 -11.66 7.06 33.10
C ARG A 170 -12.50 6.41 34.20
N GLN A 171 -13.09 5.24 33.94
CA GLN A 171 -13.85 4.48 34.93
C GLN A 171 -12.98 3.49 35.73
N ASN A 172 -11.74 3.24 35.29
CA ASN A 172 -10.83 2.36 36.03
C ASN A 172 -10.08 3.13 37.14
N LYS A 173 -9.72 2.40 38.22
CA LYS A 173 -9.19 2.97 39.47
C LYS A 173 -8.15 4.08 39.22
N PRO A 174 -8.18 5.19 39.99
CA PRO A 174 -7.20 6.26 39.88
C PRO A 174 -5.78 5.69 39.89
N SER A 175 -4.94 6.13 38.94
CA SER A 175 -3.52 5.76 38.87
C SER A 175 -2.67 6.35 40.00
N PHE A 176 -3.29 7.08 40.91
CA PHE A 176 -2.68 7.67 42.09
C PHE A 176 -3.36 7.16 43.36
N ASN A 177 -2.58 7.01 44.42
CA ASN A 177 -3.10 6.72 45.75
C ASN A 177 -3.36 8.03 46.50
N PRO A 178 -4.63 8.37 46.84
CA PRO A 178 -4.94 9.62 47.53
C PRO A 178 -4.26 9.76 48.89
N ALA A 179 -3.98 8.65 49.59
CA ALA A 179 -3.30 8.66 50.88
C ALA A 179 -1.83 9.08 50.73
N ASP A 180 -1.14 8.55 49.73
CA ASP A 180 0.26 8.87 49.44
C ASP A 180 0.40 10.32 48.97
N THR A 181 -0.53 10.78 48.12
CA THR A 181 -0.58 12.18 47.68
C THR A 181 -0.75 13.13 48.86
N ASN A 182 -1.68 12.82 49.78
CA ASN A 182 -1.89 13.65 50.97
C ASN A 182 -0.71 13.61 51.95
N ALA A 183 -0.05 12.44 52.09
CA ALA A 183 1.14 12.31 52.91
C ALA A 183 2.30 13.14 52.34
N LEU A 184 2.51 13.10 51.01
CA LEU A 184 3.53 13.89 50.33
C LEU A 184 3.25 15.40 50.46
N VAL A 185 2.01 15.83 50.24
CA VAL A 185 1.61 17.24 50.43
C VAL A 185 1.83 17.66 51.89
N GLY A 186 1.49 16.81 52.86
CA GLY A 186 1.75 17.06 54.28
C GLY A 186 3.23 17.18 54.62
N ALA A 187 4.08 16.34 54.02
CA ALA A 187 5.53 16.38 54.21
C ALA A 187 6.15 17.63 53.56
N VAL A 188 5.71 18.02 52.35
CA VAL A 188 6.27 19.16 51.62
C VAL A 188 5.78 20.50 52.18
N ALA A 189 4.48 20.64 52.44
CA ALA A 189 3.92 21.91 52.90
C ALA A 189 4.13 22.14 54.40
N PHE A 190 4.14 21.08 55.21
CA PHE A 190 4.15 21.19 56.67
C PHE A 190 5.26 20.40 57.36
N GLY A 191 6.15 19.73 56.60
CA GLY A 191 7.24 18.91 57.18
C GLY A 191 6.74 17.65 57.90
N LYS A 192 5.48 17.26 57.74
CA LYS A 192 4.85 16.17 58.48
C LYS A 192 5.48 14.83 58.09
N GLY A 193 6.05 14.12 59.06
CA GLY A 193 6.69 12.81 58.84
C GLY A 193 8.18 12.86 58.51
N LEU A 194 8.79 14.05 58.42
CA LEU A 194 10.24 14.19 58.28
C LEU A 194 10.89 14.27 59.67
N SER A 195 11.78 13.33 59.99
CA SER A 195 12.54 13.38 61.24
C SER A 195 13.53 14.54 61.20
N LYS A 196 13.55 15.36 62.26
CA LYS A 196 14.58 16.38 62.44
C LYS A 196 15.90 15.68 62.76
N CYS A 197 16.77 15.51 61.76
CA CYS A 197 18.15 15.11 62.01
C CYS A 197 18.80 16.13 62.95
N ARG A 198 18.95 15.76 64.22
CA ARG A 198 19.80 16.49 65.16
C ARG A 198 21.25 16.16 64.78
N PRO A 199 22.12 17.14 64.49
CA PRO A 199 23.52 16.86 64.24
C PRO A 199 24.15 16.28 65.52
N PRO A 200 24.93 15.19 65.45
CA PRO A 200 25.58 14.61 66.62
C PRO A 200 26.72 15.51 67.13
N GLY A 201 26.60 15.90 68.40
CA GLY A 201 27.66 15.93 69.42
C GLY A 201 28.96 16.70 69.14
N GLN A 202 29.16 17.78 69.90
CA GLN A 202 30.48 18.27 70.29
C GLN A 202 31.19 17.20 71.14
N VAL A 203 32.41 16.80 70.78
CA VAL A 203 33.36 16.13 71.69
C VAL A 203 34.76 16.72 71.53
N ALA A 204 35.39 16.95 72.69
CA ALA A 204 36.65 17.63 72.89
C ALA A 204 37.88 16.77 72.56
N ALA A 205 39.03 17.43 72.53
CA ALA A 205 40.34 16.94 72.13
C ALA A 205 41.00 15.95 73.11
N GLY A 206 41.73 14.96 72.56
CA GLY A 206 42.97 14.42 73.14
C GLY A 206 43.01 12.92 73.46
N HIS A 207 43.67 12.12 72.61
CA HIS A 207 44.78 11.17 72.89
C HIS A 207 44.92 10.07 71.80
N PRO A 208 46.15 9.57 71.50
CA PRO A 208 46.38 8.58 70.45
C PRO A 208 46.45 7.15 71.01
N GLY A 209 45.97 6.15 70.26
CA GLY A 209 46.11 4.74 70.64
C GLY A 209 45.53 3.75 69.64
N GLN A 210 46.43 3.19 68.83
CA GLN A 210 46.46 1.84 68.23
C GLN A 210 45.17 1.04 67.95
N GLY A 211 45.07 0.52 66.72
CA GLY A 211 44.39 -0.77 66.44
C GLY A 211 43.65 -0.82 65.10
N PRO A 212 43.94 -1.79 64.20
CA PRO A 212 43.52 -1.76 62.79
C PRO A 212 42.19 -2.49 62.55
N MET A 213 41.59 -2.34 61.35
CA MET A 213 40.97 -3.42 60.54
C MET A 213 40.13 -2.85 59.36
N ILE A 214 40.51 -3.28 58.14
CA ILE A 214 39.70 -3.67 56.93
C ILE A 214 38.48 -2.81 56.55
N SER A 215 38.51 -2.14 55.39
CA SER A 215 38.19 -2.66 54.02
C SER A 215 36.70 -2.58 53.68
N GLY A 216 36.39 -1.91 52.56
CA GLY A 216 35.13 -2.09 51.84
C GLY A 216 34.55 -0.82 51.24
N GLY A 217 35.06 -0.40 50.08
CA GLY A 217 34.42 0.61 49.22
C GLY A 217 33.14 0.09 48.54
N PRO A 218 32.38 0.98 47.87
CA PRO A 218 30.97 0.74 47.53
C PRO A 218 30.82 -0.06 46.24
N THR A 219 29.87 -1.00 46.23
CA THR A 219 29.49 -1.75 45.02
C THR A 219 28.17 -1.22 44.48
N LEU A 220 28.20 -0.72 43.24
CA LEU A 220 27.06 -0.38 42.40
C LEU A 220 26.15 -1.60 42.20
N GLN A 221 24.86 -1.45 42.51
CA GLN A 221 23.82 -2.42 42.15
C GLN A 221 23.43 -2.23 40.70
N GLN A 222 23.78 -3.23 39.87
CA GLN A 222 23.38 -3.34 38.48
C GLN A 222 22.10 -4.18 38.36
N VAL A 223 21.21 -3.72 37.48
CA VAL A 223 19.89 -4.23 37.16
C VAL A 223 19.97 -5.61 36.49
N THR A 224 19.26 -6.61 37.03
CA THR A 224 19.05 -7.93 36.40
C THR A 224 17.70 -7.95 35.71
N ILE A 225 17.72 -8.06 34.37
CA ILE A 225 16.57 -8.40 33.54
C ILE A 225 16.47 -9.94 33.48
N GLY A 226 15.33 -10.47 33.92
CA GLY A 226 15.03 -11.90 33.91
C GLY A 226 14.79 -12.44 32.51
N GLY A 227 15.70 -13.31 32.05
CA GLY A 227 15.52 -14.14 30.86
C GLY A 227 14.96 -15.51 31.26
N GLY A 228 13.82 -15.87 30.66
CA GLY A 228 13.15 -17.16 30.87
C GLY A 228 13.97 -18.32 30.30
N SER A 229 14.07 -19.38 31.09
CA SER A 229 14.67 -20.66 30.75
C SER A 229 13.58 -21.71 30.52
N SER A 230 13.55 -22.33 29.33
CA SER A 230 13.07 -23.71 29.21
C SER A 230 13.52 -24.39 27.91
N GLN A 231 14.36 -25.40 28.14
CA GLN A 231 14.42 -26.71 27.48
C GLN A 231 15.07 -26.87 26.09
N GLN A 232 16.31 -27.33 26.23
CA GLN A 232 17.15 -28.15 25.38
C GLN A 232 16.59 -29.57 25.20
N ALA A 233 16.56 -30.06 23.95
CA ALA A 233 16.66 -31.48 23.61
C ALA A 233 17.37 -31.61 22.26
N GLY A 234 18.52 -32.28 22.25
CA GLY A 234 19.32 -32.55 21.06
C GLY A 234 19.21 -34.00 20.59
N ILE A 235 20.16 -34.36 19.71
CA ILE A 235 20.39 -35.66 19.01
C ILE A 235 19.67 -35.70 17.65
N GLY A 236 20.28 -35.87 16.47
CA GLY A 236 21.67 -36.20 16.11
C GLY A 236 21.70 -37.16 14.90
N GLY A 237 21.81 -36.62 13.67
CA GLY A 237 22.29 -37.27 12.42
C GLY A 237 21.46 -38.40 11.76
N PRO A 238 21.77 -38.84 10.51
CA PRO A 238 22.91 -38.47 9.65
C PRO A 238 22.53 -37.92 8.25
N VAL A 239 23.58 -37.56 7.50
CA VAL A 239 23.60 -36.83 6.23
C VAL A 239 23.99 -37.75 5.05
N ALA A 240 23.26 -37.61 3.93
CA ALA A 240 23.58 -37.90 2.50
C ALA A 240 23.88 -39.38 2.07
N PRO A 241 23.72 -39.71 0.77
CA PRO A 241 24.63 -39.21 -0.27
C PRO A 241 23.96 -38.70 -1.56
N GLN A 242 24.65 -37.73 -2.16
CA GLN A 242 24.51 -37.27 -3.53
C GLN A 242 25.46 -38.10 -4.43
N GLN A 243 25.07 -38.29 -5.69
CA GLN A 243 25.90 -38.28 -6.92
C GLN A 243 26.20 -39.63 -7.65
N GLN A 244 25.85 -39.69 -8.95
CA GLN A 244 26.69 -39.94 -10.16
C GLN A 244 25.78 -40.35 -11.36
N GLY A 245 25.74 -39.60 -12.48
CA GLY A 245 26.56 -39.76 -13.71
C GLY A 245 25.87 -40.75 -14.68
N GLN A 246 25.57 -40.55 -15.97
CA GLN A 246 26.31 -39.94 -17.10
C GLN A 246 25.39 -39.91 -18.39
N PRO A 247 25.86 -39.40 -19.56
CA PRO A 247 25.05 -38.86 -20.68
C PRO A 247 24.90 -39.79 -21.91
N GLY A 248 23.96 -39.48 -22.83
CA GLY A 248 24.03 -40.04 -24.20
C GLY A 248 22.83 -39.89 -25.15
N ARG A 249 23.07 -39.14 -26.25
CA ARG A 249 22.56 -39.26 -27.65
C ARG A 249 21.22 -38.58 -28.09
N ARG A 250 21.36 -37.82 -29.19
CA ARG A 250 20.40 -37.15 -30.13
C ARG A 250 19.79 -38.17 -31.15
N PRO A 251 19.13 -37.76 -32.28
CA PRO A 251 17.94 -36.91 -32.58
C PRO A 251 16.90 -37.60 -33.56
N GLY A 252 15.81 -36.90 -33.94
CA GLY A 252 14.88 -37.22 -35.07
C GLY A 252 13.53 -37.82 -34.61
N GLU A 253 12.35 -37.63 -35.22
CA GLU A 253 11.95 -37.18 -36.57
C GLU A 253 10.55 -36.51 -36.55
N LEU A 254 10.28 -35.80 -37.64
CA LEU A 254 9.00 -35.22 -38.06
C LEU A 254 7.95 -36.30 -38.37
N GLY A 255 6.69 -35.95 -38.11
CA GLY A 255 5.48 -36.61 -38.63
C GLY A 255 4.32 -35.64 -38.53
#